data_AF-A0A7C1LUW8-F1
#
_entry.id   AF-A0A7C1LUW8-F1
#
_cell.length_a   1.000
_cell.length_b   1.000
_cell.length_c   1.000
_cell.angle_alpha   90.00
_cell.angle_beta   90.00
_cell.angle_gamma   90.00
#
_symmetry.space_group_name_H-M   'P 1'
#
loop_
_entity.id
_entity.type
_entity.pdbx_description
1 polymer ?
#
loop_
_entity_poly.entity_id
_entity_poly.type
_entity_poly.pdbx_seq_one_letter_code
_entity_poly.pdbx_strand_id
1 'polypeptide(L)'
;MSTQDQYAFGQTSSGSTYINAPTGQLIHLHINDIMKMSLSVAGLTMGIPISMGTNKITGMGDPINDQDAATKIYVATQSSHGIESNDLVFSNDAVKSNTSVPPVKIKEIISYTNGDIRVYWEFKRNGGSGISYSRAYKNGVLQGAERSENAGSYQAETQDMTIVSGDLIQIYARRGSGTGVNVINHRIKYTEFVSNDP
;
A
#
# COMPACT_ATOMS: atom_id res chain seq x y z
N MET A 1 57.74 12.99 -13.50
CA MET A 1 56.73 11.92 -13.37
C MET A 1 56.87 11.05 -14.61
N SER A 2 57.65 9.97 -14.56
CA SER A 2 57.88 9.07 -15.70
C SER A 2 57.03 7.81 -15.53
N THR A 3 56.25 7.46 -16.56
CA THR A 3 55.76 6.10 -16.84
C THR A 3 55.22 5.32 -15.63
N GLN A 4 54.27 5.92 -14.93
CA GLN A 4 53.40 5.27 -13.94
C GLN A 4 52.38 4.34 -14.62
N ASP A 5 52.78 3.71 -15.72
CA ASP A 5 51.98 2.85 -16.57
C ASP A 5 52.27 1.40 -16.15
N GLN A 6 51.45 0.90 -15.22
CA GLN A 6 50.77 -0.40 -15.30
C GLN A 6 50.58 -1.09 -13.94
N TYR A 7 51.40 -0.87 -12.91
CA TYR A 7 51.16 -1.46 -11.58
C TYR A 7 51.87 -0.62 -10.51
N ALA A 8 51.18 -0.14 -9.48
CA ALA A 8 51.86 0.45 -8.32
C ALA A 8 50.97 0.52 -7.08
N PHE A 9 51.59 0.24 -5.93
CA PHE A 9 51.28 0.93 -4.68
C PHE A 9 52.06 2.25 -4.70
N GLY A 10 51.38 3.38 -4.60
CA GLY A 10 52.03 4.68 -4.59
C GLY A 10 51.29 5.67 -3.72
N GLN A 11 52.01 6.58 -3.07
CA GLN A 11 51.42 7.67 -2.28
C GLN A 11 51.81 9.01 -2.91
N THR A 12 50.82 9.88 -3.07
CA THR A 12 51.04 11.26 -3.52
C THR A 12 51.67 12.11 -2.42
N SER A 13 52.24 13.25 -2.78
CA SER A 13 52.74 14.23 -1.80
C SER A 13 51.65 14.79 -0.89
N SER A 14 50.37 14.69 -1.28
CA SER A 14 49.21 15.01 -0.44
C SER A 14 48.75 13.86 0.46
N GLY A 15 49.42 12.71 0.42
CA GLY A 15 49.15 11.56 1.30
C GLY A 15 48.13 10.56 0.76
N SER A 16 47.52 10.79 -0.41
CA SER A 16 46.60 9.82 -1.03
C SER A 16 47.37 8.61 -1.56
N THR A 17 46.97 7.42 -1.11
CA THR A 17 47.55 6.15 -1.53
C THR A 17 46.71 5.53 -2.65
N TYR A 18 47.39 5.08 -3.70
CA TYR A 18 46.82 4.43 -4.87
C TYR A 18 47.31 2.99 -4.95
N ILE A 19 46.38 2.07 -5.17
CA ILE A 19 46.65 0.69 -5.61
C ILE A 19 46.03 0.59 -6.99
N ASN A 20 46.84 0.28 -8.00
CA ASN A 20 46.37 0.22 -9.38
C ASN A 20 46.78 -1.10 -10.05
N ALA A 21 45.90 -1.60 -10.91
CA ALA A 21 46.15 -2.69 -11.85
C ALA A 21 45.93 -2.16 -13.28
N PRO A 22 46.57 -2.73 -14.31
CA PRO A 22 46.40 -2.25 -15.66
C PRO A 22 45.06 -2.66 -16.21
N THR A 23 44.70 -2.04 -17.33
CA THR A 23 43.43 -2.26 -18.02
C THR A 23 43.15 -3.75 -18.21
N GLY A 24 41.97 -4.18 -17.79
CA GLY A 24 41.50 -5.57 -17.88
C GLY A 24 41.94 -6.47 -16.73
N GLN A 25 42.81 -6.00 -15.83
CA GLN A 25 43.23 -6.77 -14.65
C GLN A 25 42.46 -6.36 -13.40
N LEU A 26 42.41 -7.28 -12.44
CA LEU A 26 41.76 -7.09 -11.15
C LEU A 26 42.78 -6.74 -10.06
N ILE A 27 42.34 -5.96 -9.08
CA ILE A 27 43.01 -5.86 -7.79
C ILE A 27 42.38 -6.89 -6.87
N HIS A 28 43.17 -7.83 -6.37
CA HIS A 28 42.69 -8.93 -5.54
C HIS A 28 43.17 -8.84 -4.09
N LEU A 29 42.32 -9.22 -3.14
CA LEU A 29 42.68 -9.48 -1.75
C LEU A 29 42.49 -10.95 -1.42
N HIS A 30 43.57 -11.65 -1.09
CA HIS A 30 43.58 -13.09 -0.82
C HIS A 30 43.99 -13.37 0.63
N ILE A 31 43.50 -14.49 1.17
CA ILE A 31 43.99 -15.09 2.41
C ILE A 31 44.24 -16.56 2.12
N ASN A 32 45.48 -17.03 2.32
CA ASN A 32 45.90 -18.39 2.01
C ASN A 32 45.47 -18.80 0.59
N ASP A 33 45.78 -17.96 -0.40
CA ASP A 33 45.44 -18.11 -1.82
C ASP A 33 43.95 -18.10 -2.18
N ILE A 34 43.04 -17.87 -1.22
CA ILE A 34 41.61 -17.74 -1.48
C ILE A 34 41.21 -16.26 -1.63
N MET A 35 40.65 -15.90 -2.78
CA MET A 35 40.12 -14.55 -3.04
C MET A 35 38.95 -14.22 -2.10
N LYS A 36 39.01 -13.06 -1.45
CA LYS A 36 37.96 -12.52 -0.57
C LYS A 36 37.28 -11.30 -1.16
N MET A 37 38.02 -10.52 -1.93
CA MET A 37 37.53 -9.33 -2.63
C MET A 37 38.30 -9.15 -3.94
N SER A 38 37.62 -8.70 -4.99
CA SER A 38 38.28 -8.24 -6.20
C SER A 38 37.64 -6.96 -6.73
N LEU A 39 38.47 -6.01 -7.17
CA LEU A 39 38.05 -4.76 -7.80
C LEU A 39 38.46 -4.76 -9.26
N SER A 40 37.52 -4.37 -10.12
CA SER A 40 37.70 -4.18 -11.56
C SER A 40 37.27 -2.77 -11.97
N VAL A 41 37.51 -2.42 -13.24
CA VAL A 41 36.91 -1.22 -13.85
C VAL A 41 35.37 -1.28 -13.90
N ALA A 42 34.79 -2.48 -13.92
CA ALA A 42 33.35 -2.70 -14.07
C ALA A 42 32.60 -2.85 -12.75
N GLY A 43 33.29 -3.01 -11.62
CA GLY A 43 32.65 -3.24 -10.34
C GLY A 43 33.52 -3.93 -9.29
N LEU A 44 32.90 -4.16 -8.13
CA LEU A 44 33.47 -4.78 -6.94
C LEU A 44 32.79 -6.13 -6.68
N THR A 45 33.58 -7.17 -6.46
CA THR A 45 33.10 -8.49 -6.04
C THR A 45 33.50 -8.76 -4.60
N MET A 46 32.53 -9.18 -3.79
CA MET A 46 32.72 -9.61 -2.40
C MET A 46 32.49 -11.12 -2.30
N GLY A 47 33.54 -11.88 -1.98
CA GLY A 47 33.49 -13.34 -1.89
C GLY A 47 33.07 -13.87 -0.52
N ILE A 48 32.80 -12.98 0.43
CA ILE A 48 32.41 -13.31 1.81
C ILE A 48 31.30 -12.36 2.31
N PRO A 49 30.54 -12.76 3.35
CA PRO A 49 29.54 -11.88 3.96
C PRO A 49 30.14 -10.57 4.46
N ILE A 50 29.38 -9.48 4.30
CA ILE A 50 29.74 -8.15 4.81
C ILE A 50 29.03 -7.94 6.14
N SER A 51 29.80 -7.88 7.24
CA SER A 51 29.26 -7.45 8.54
C SER A 51 29.40 -5.94 8.67
N MET A 52 28.28 -5.20 8.64
CA MET A 52 28.27 -3.73 8.68
C MET A 52 27.92 -3.11 10.04
N GLY A 53 27.47 -3.90 11.02
CA GLY A 53 26.97 -3.36 12.29
C GLY A 53 25.84 -2.34 12.08
N THR A 54 25.94 -1.16 12.69
CA THR A 54 24.97 -0.05 12.57
C THR A 54 25.29 0.94 11.45
N ASN A 55 26.31 0.66 10.63
CA ASN A 55 26.69 1.54 9.52
C ASN A 55 25.65 1.54 8.40
N LYS A 56 25.58 2.65 7.67
CA LYS A 56 24.64 2.85 6.56
C LYS A 56 25.35 2.70 5.21
N ILE A 57 24.65 2.14 4.23
CA ILE A 57 25.00 2.32 2.82
C ILE A 57 24.38 3.64 2.38
N THR A 58 25.19 4.57 1.89
CA THR A 58 24.75 5.91 1.45
C THR A 58 24.90 6.04 -0.06
N GLY A 59 24.08 6.88 -0.69
CA GLY A 59 24.10 7.08 -2.15
C GLY A 59 23.51 5.93 -2.97
N MET A 60 22.76 5.02 -2.34
CA MET A 60 22.01 3.98 -3.06
C MET A 60 20.80 4.59 -3.77
N GLY A 61 20.73 4.42 -5.10
CA GLY A 61 19.59 4.86 -5.91
C GLY A 61 18.37 3.94 -5.77
N ASP A 62 17.26 4.33 -6.41
CA ASP A 62 16.07 3.46 -6.49
C ASP A 62 16.36 2.24 -7.38
N PRO A 63 15.91 1.04 -6.99
CA PRO A 63 16.16 -0.19 -7.74
C PRO A 63 15.38 -0.17 -9.06
N ILE A 64 15.99 -0.70 -10.13
CA ILE A 64 15.39 -0.81 -11.46
C ILE A 64 15.14 -2.29 -11.81
N ASN A 65 16.09 -3.16 -11.46
CA ASN A 65 16.01 -4.60 -11.71
C ASN A 65 15.64 -5.37 -10.44
N ASP A 66 15.11 -6.58 -10.61
CA ASP A 66 14.66 -7.45 -9.52
C ASP A 66 15.77 -7.83 -8.51
N GLN A 67 17.04 -7.76 -8.92
CA GLN A 67 18.20 -8.11 -8.07
C GLN A 67 18.88 -6.89 -7.43
N ASP A 68 18.38 -5.67 -7.69
CA ASP A 68 18.96 -4.47 -7.11
C ASP A 68 18.66 -4.39 -5.60
N ALA A 69 19.59 -3.81 -4.84
CA ALA A 69 19.31 -3.45 -3.45
C ALA A 69 18.32 -2.28 -3.41
N ALA A 70 17.37 -2.31 -2.47
CA ALA A 70 16.38 -1.26 -2.31
C ALA A 70 16.58 -0.49 -0.99
N THR A 71 16.35 0.82 -1.02
CA THR A 71 16.28 1.61 0.22
C THR A 71 14.98 1.31 0.97
N LYS A 72 14.98 1.49 2.30
CA LYS A 72 13.75 1.33 3.11
C LYS A 72 12.63 2.25 2.62
N ILE A 73 12.96 3.48 2.21
CA ILE A 73 11.98 4.46 1.72
C ILE A 73 11.30 3.89 0.46
N TYR A 74 12.09 3.42 -0.51
CA TYR A 74 11.55 2.80 -1.72
C TYR A 74 10.60 1.64 -1.39
N VAL A 75 11.04 0.67 -0.59
CA VAL A 75 10.20 -0.49 -0.23
C VAL A 75 8.93 -0.07 0.51
N ALA A 76 9.02 0.90 1.41
CA ALA A 76 7.87 1.41 2.15
C ALA A 76 6.85 2.10 1.22
N THR A 77 7.31 2.81 0.20
CA THR A 77 6.42 3.41 -0.80
C THR A 77 5.80 2.36 -1.73
N GLN A 78 6.50 1.27 -2.02
CA GLN A 78 5.96 0.18 -2.85
C GLN A 78 5.04 -0.78 -2.10
N SER A 79 5.09 -0.81 -0.76
CA SER A 79 4.22 -1.63 0.09
C SER A 79 2.79 -1.06 0.22
N SER A 80 2.31 -0.35 -0.82
CA SER A 80 0.89 -0.25 -1.10
C SER A 80 0.38 -1.66 -1.26
N HIS A 81 -0.45 -2.12 -0.34
CA HIS A 81 -0.82 -3.52 -0.28
C HIS A 81 -1.54 -3.90 -1.58
N GLY A 82 -0.88 -4.70 -2.41
CA GLY A 82 -1.50 -5.43 -3.52
C GLY A 82 -2.43 -6.48 -2.95
N ILE A 83 -3.54 -6.00 -2.41
CA ILE A 83 -4.61 -6.79 -1.83
C ILE A 83 -5.63 -6.96 -2.97
N GLU A 84 -5.86 -8.20 -3.38
CA GLU A 84 -6.78 -8.54 -4.45
C GLU A 84 -8.15 -7.86 -4.25
N SER A 85 -8.85 -7.53 -5.35
CA SER A 85 -10.11 -6.76 -5.40
C SER A 85 -11.22 -7.18 -4.41
N ASN A 86 -11.16 -8.40 -3.87
CA ASN A 86 -12.14 -8.95 -2.93
C ASN A 86 -11.63 -9.15 -1.50
N ASP A 87 -10.39 -8.82 -1.19
CA ASP A 87 -9.88 -9.01 0.16
C ASP A 87 -10.51 -7.98 1.10
N LEU A 88 -11.08 -8.50 2.17
CA LEU A 88 -11.75 -7.73 3.18
C LEU A 88 -10.73 -6.95 4.02
N VAL A 89 -10.50 -5.68 3.69
CA VAL A 89 -9.52 -4.85 4.44
C VAL A 89 -10.05 -4.50 5.84
N PHE A 90 -11.33 -4.14 5.95
CA PHE A 90 -12.05 -3.93 7.22
C PHE A 90 -13.55 -4.18 7.03
N SER A 91 -14.21 -4.86 7.98
CA SER A 91 -15.66 -5.02 7.97
C SER A 91 -16.30 -4.61 9.29
N ASN A 92 -17.50 -4.05 9.17
CA ASN A 92 -18.47 -4.02 10.25
C ASN A 92 -19.69 -4.80 9.75
N ASP A 93 -19.63 -6.13 9.85
CA ASP A 93 -20.68 -7.01 9.35
C ASP A 93 -21.89 -7.11 10.30
N ALA A 94 -21.70 -6.76 11.59
CA ALA A 94 -22.75 -6.86 12.61
C ALA A 94 -24.03 -6.11 12.23
N VAL A 95 -25.20 -6.71 12.43
CA VAL A 95 -26.47 -6.01 12.19
C VAL A 95 -26.57 -4.76 13.06
N LYS A 96 -26.83 -3.60 12.43
CA LYS A 96 -27.17 -2.36 13.12
C LYS A 96 -28.55 -1.89 12.68
N SER A 97 -29.39 -1.54 13.64
CA SER A 97 -30.78 -1.14 13.42
C SER A 97 -30.97 0.34 13.75
N ASN A 98 -31.86 1.01 13.01
CA ASN A 98 -32.34 2.34 13.36
C ASN A 98 -33.86 2.43 13.14
N THR A 99 -34.55 3.10 14.04
CA THR A 99 -36.00 3.38 13.95
C THR A 99 -36.30 4.87 13.83
N SER A 100 -35.27 5.72 13.79
CA SER A 100 -35.42 7.17 13.68
C SER A 100 -35.83 7.59 12.26
N VAL A 101 -36.72 8.59 12.18
CA VAL A 101 -37.08 9.27 10.93
C VAL A 101 -35.92 10.13 10.39
N PRO A 102 -35.15 10.88 11.20
CA PRO A 102 -33.94 11.52 10.69
C PRO A 102 -32.85 10.47 10.39
N PRO A 103 -31.97 10.72 9.38
CA PRO A 103 -30.78 9.92 9.15
C PRO A 103 -29.88 9.91 10.38
N VAL A 104 -29.46 8.71 10.81
CA VAL A 104 -28.50 8.53 11.90
C VAL A 104 -27.33 7.71 11.40
N LYS A 105 -26.11 8.05 11.86
CA LYS A 105 -24.90 7.25 11.59
C LYS A 105 -25.06 5.88 12.23
N ILE A 106 -24.91 4.83 11.44
CA ILE A 106 -25.11 3.45 11.89
C ILE A 106 -23.87 2.58 11.72
N LYS A 107 -22.99 2.92 10.76
CA LYS A 107 -21.72 2.23 10.51
C LYS A 107 -20.65 3.24 10.09
N GLU A 108 -19.40 2.94 10.40
CA GLU A 108 -18.23 3.78 10.14
C GLU A 108 -16.99 2.91 9.96
N ILE A 109 -16.11 3.30 9.05
CA ILE A 109 -14.78 2.72 8.80
C ILE A 109 -13.82 3.87 8.48
N ILE A 110 -12.60 3.85 9.01
CA ILE A 110 -11.52 4.78 8.64
C ILE A 110 -10.69 4.13 7.55
N SER A 111 -10.41 4.85 6.46
CA SER A 111 -9.43 4.39 5.47
C SER A 111 -8.10 5.10 5.66
N TYR A 112 -6.99 4.36 5.55
CA TYR A 112 -5.64 4.93 5.51
C TYR A 112 -5.03 4.90 4.10
N THR A 113 -5.85 4.60 3.09
CA THR A 113 -5.43 4.50 1.69
C THR A 113 -5.86 5.75 0.92
N ASN A 114 -5.15 6.02 -0.18
CA ASN A 114 -5.51 7.05 -1.14
C ASN A 114 -6.08 6.39 -2.39
N GLY A 115 -7.00 7.04 -3.08
CA GLY A 115 -7.50 6.61 -4.39
C GLY A 115 -9.01 6.43 -4.44
N ASP A 116 -9.48 5.80 -5.51
CA ASP A 116 -10.89 5.53 -5.71
C ASP A 116 -11.30 4.19 -5.08
N ILE A 117 -12.42 4.21 -4.37
CA ILE A 117 -12.99 3.04 -3.68
C ILE A 117 -14.48 2.87 -4.01
N ARG A 118 -14.96 1.65 -3.82
CA ARG A 118 -16.35 1.24 -3.84
C ARG A 118 -16.76 0.83 -2.44
N VAL A 119 -17.68 1.59 -1.86
CA VAL A 119 -18.32 1.24 -0.61
C VAL A 119 -19.47 0.29 -0.91
N TYR A 120 -19.48 -0.88 -0.27
CA TYR A 120 -20.54 -1.88 -0.35
C TYR A 120 -21.26 -1.95 1.00
N TRP A 121 -22.58 -2.04 0.98
CA TRP A 121 -23.37 -2.37 2.16
C TRP A 121 -24.67 -3.06 1.75
N GLU A 122 -25.32 -3.70 2.71
CA GLU A 122 -26.66 -4.24 2.50
C GLU A 122 -27.62 -3.67 3.54
N PHE A 123 -28.85 -3.37 3.12
CA PHE A 123 -29.89 -2.91 4.03
C PHE A 123 -31.25 -3.49 3.72
N LYS A 124 -32.13 -3.45 4.72
CA LYS A 124 -33.52 -3.91 4.60
C LYS A 124 -34.45 -3.17 5.55
N ARG A 125 -35.76 -3.32 5.32
CA ARG A 125 -36.77 -2.93 6.30
C ARG A 125 -36.73 -3.85 7.52
N ASN A 126 -36.80 -3.26 8.71
CA ASN A 126 -36.90 -3.97 9.98
C ASN A 126 -38.38 -4.27 10.31
N GLY A 127 -38.94 -5.33 9.73
CA GLY A 127 -40.32 -5.79 9.98
C GLY A 127 -41.42 -4.84 9.49
N GLY A 128 -42.69 -5.28 9.60
CA GLY A 128 -43.88 -4.47 9.26
C GLY A 128 -44.02 -4.16 7.76
N SER A 129 -44.76 -3.09 7.42
CA SER A 129 -44.86 -2.48 6.08
C SER A 129 -44.25 -1.08 6.09
N GLY A 130 -43.69 -0.62 4.97
CA GLY A 130 -43.06 0.70 4.84
C GLY A 130 -41.78 0.73 3.99
N ILE A 131 -41.13 1.88 3.97
CA ILE A 131 -39.89 2.15 3.21
C ILE A 131 -38.78 2.59 4.17
N SER A 132 -37.58 2.07 3.96
CA SER A 132 -36.35 2.41 4.67
C SER A 132 -35.36 3.08 3.73
N TYR A 133 -34.44 3.86 4.28
CA TYR A 133 -33.44 4.57 3.48
C TYR A 133 -32.02 4.39 4.01
N SER A 134 -31.05 4.40 3.11
CA SER A 134 -29.62 4.40 3.43
C SER A 134 -28.81 5.32 2.50
N ARG A 135 -27.68 5.82 3.00
CA ARG A 135 -26.80 6.80 2.32
C ARG A 135 -25.35 6.60 2.75
N ALA A 136 -24.41 6.78 1.83
CA ALA A 136 -22.98 6.81 2.12
C ALA A 136 -22.50 8.25 2.36
N TYR A 137 -21.54 8.42 3.27
CA TYR A 137 -20.97 9.70 3.65
C TYR A 137 -19.44 9.58 3.76
N LYS A 138 -18.74 10.67 3.43
CA LYS A 138 -17.31 10.87 3.65
C LYS A 138 -17.09 12.01 4.62
N ASN A 139 -16.48 11.78 5.77
CA ASN A 139 -16.26 12.82 6.79
C ASN A 139 -17.55 13.62 7.12
N GLY A 140 -18.70 12.94 7.19
CA GLY A 140 -20.00 13.58 7.40
C GLY A 140 -20.60 14.29 6.17
N VAL A 141 -19.95 14.27 5.01
CA VAL A 141 -20.44 14.84 3.74
C VAL A 141 -21.06 13.75 2.87
N LEU A 142 -22.30 13.97 2.41
CA LEU A 142 -23.06 13.02 1.61
C LEU A 142 -22.33 12.65 0.30
N GLN A 143 -22.32 11.37 -0.05
CA GLN A 143 -21.80 10.83 -1.31
C GLN A 143 -22.94 10.17 -2.09
N GLY A 144 -23.23 10.68 -3.29
CA GLY A 144 -24.27 10.14 -4.17
C GLY A 144 -25.71 10.37 -3.67
N ALA A 145 -26.64 9.56 -4.19
CA ALA A 145 -28.07 9.67 -3.91
C ALA A 145 -28.51 8.78 -2.74
N GLU A 146 -29.64 9.13 -2.11
CA GLU A 146 -30.29 8.25 -1.12
C GLU A 146 -30.87 7.00 -1.76
N ARG A 147 -30.61 5.85 -1.14
CA ARG A 147 -31.17 4.56 -1.51
C ARG A 147 -32.42 4.28 -0.70
N SER A 148 -33.43 3.70 -1.32
CA SER A 148 -34.72 3.38 -0.69
C SER A 148 -35.07 1.92 -0.88
N GLU A 149 -35.53 1.25 0.18
CA GLU A 149 -35.87 -0.17 0.13
C GLU A 149 -37.13 -0.48 0.95
N ASN A 150 -38.00 -1.34 0.43
CA ASN A 150 -39.23 -1.80 1.09
C ASN A 150 -39.24 -3.32 1.38
N ALA A 151 -38.20 -4.05 0.97
CA ALA A 151 -38.05 -5.48 1.18
C ALA A 151 -37.74 -5.85 2.64
N GLY A 152 -38.22 -7.03 3.05
CA GLY A 152 -37.86 -7.68 4.32
C GLY A 152 -36.56 -8.51 4.25
N SER A 153 -35.95 -8.61 3.07
CA SER A 153 -34.66 -9.21 2.79
C SER A 153 -33.59 -8.15 2.56
N TYR A 154 -32.32 -8.50 2.79
CA TYR A 154 -31.18 -7.61 2.58
C TYR A 154 -30.96 -7.37 1.08
N GLN A 155 -30.87 -6.10 0.70
CA GLN A 155 -30.55 -5.66 -0.66
C GLN A 155 -29.19 -4.99 -0.66
N ALA A 156 -28.37 -5.34 -1.64
CA ALA A 156 -27.02 -4.83 -1.80
C ALA A 156 -27.01 -3.47 -2.48
N GLU A 157 -26.18 -2.58 -1.95
CA GLU A 157 -25.96 -1.24 -2.48
C GLU A 157 -24.47 -0.96 -2.60
N THR A 158 -24.15 -0.11 -3.58
CA THR A 158 -22.78 0.35 -3.81
C THR A 158 -22.73 1.85 -4.06
N GLN A 159 -21.61 2.46 -3.66
CA GLN A 159 -21.28 3.84 -3.95
C GLN A 159 -19.79 3.99 -4.18
N ASP A 160 -19.42 4.58 -5.31
CA ASP A 160 -18.03 4.88 -5.65
C ASP A 160 -17.67 6.29 -5.15
N MET A 161 -16.45 6.44 -4.63
CA MET A 161 -15.95 7.70 -4.09
C MET A 161 -14.42 7.73 -4.01
N THR A 162 -13.83 8.91 -4.25
CA THR A 162 -12.39 9.15 -4.06
C THR A 162 -12.10 9.48 -2.59
N ILE A 163 -11.06 8.87 -2.03
CA ILE A 163 -10.63 9.05 -0.64
C ILE A 163 -9.14 9.40 -0.52
N VAL A 164 -8.79 10.00 0.62
CA VAL A 164 -7.41 10.17 1.09
C VAL A 164 -7.22 9.48 2.44
N SER A 165 -5.95 9.21 2.77
CA SER A 165 -5.56 8.60 4.04
C SER A 165 -6.09 9.42 5.22
N GLY A 166 -6.82 8.75 6.12
CA GLY A 166 -7.48 9.33 7.28
C GLY A 166 -8.97 9.63 7.09
N ASP A 167 -9.54 9.48 5.89
CA ASP A 167 -10.96 9.71 5.65
C ASP A 167 -11.87 8.72 6.40
N LEU A 168 -12.97 9.23 6.96
CA LEU A 168 -14.06 8.46 7.56
C LEU A 168 -15.12 8.14 6.51
N ILE A 169 -15.34 6.85 6.24
CA ILE A 169 -16.43 6.35 5.42
C ILE A 169 -17.57 5.92 6.36
N GLN A 170 -18.76 6.46 6.14
CA GLN A 170 -19.89 6.27 7.04
C GLN A 170 -21.14 5.88 6.28
N ILE A 171 -21.95 4.99 6.86
CA ILE A 171 -23.31 4.72 6.40
C ILE A 171 -24.28 5.35 7.38
N TYR A 172 -25.22 6.11 6.85
CA TYR A 172 -26.36 6.64 7.57
C TYR A 172 -27.62 5.94 7.08
N ALA A 173 -28.55 5.66 7.98
CA ALA A 173 -29.83 5.09 7.61
C ALA A 173 -30.96 5.66 8.45
N ARG A 174 -32.17 5.61 7.92
CA ARG A 174 -33.40 6.05 8.58
C ARG A 174 -34.59 5.23 8.14
N ARG A 175 -35.67 5.29 8.92
CA ARG A 175 -36.99 4.90 8.42
C ARG A 175 -37.61 6.02 7.60
N GLY A 176 -38.35 5.66 6.57
CA GLY A 176 -39.30 6.52 5.89
C GLY A 176 -40.69 6.40 6.49
N SER A 177 -41.28 5.23 6.27
CA SER A 177 -42.56 4.79 6.84
C SER A 177 -42.38 3.40 7.45
N GLY A 178 -43.15 3.05 8.48
CA GLY A 178 -43.05 1.75 9.14
C GLY A 178 -42.06 1.69 10.31
N THR A 179 -41.51 0.49 10.58
CA THR A 179 -40.90 0.13 11.87
C THR A 179 -39.41 0.50 12.00
N GLY A 180 -38.60 0.36 10.96
CA GLY A 180 -37.16 0.66 11.03
C GLY A 180 -36.34 0.13 9.86
N VAL A 181 -35.03 0.28 9.95
CA VAL A 181 -34.03 -0.17 8.97
C VAL A 181 -32.95 -1.00 9.65
N ASN A 182 -32.51 -2.08 9.01
CA ASN A 182 -31.33 -2.85 9.41
C ASN A 182 -30.28 -2.76 8.32
N VAL A 183 -29.01 -2.61 8.72
CA VAL A 183 -27.87 -2.54 7.81
C VAL A 183 -26.77 -3.50 8.25
N ILE A 184 -26.17 -4.19 7.30
CA ILE A 184 -25.08 -5.14 7.47
C ILE A 184 -23.98 -4.89 6.43
N ASN A 185 -22.89 -5.65 6.55
CA ASN A 185 -21.86 -5.78 5.52
C ASN A 185 -21.30 -4.44 4.99
N HIS A 186 -21.05 -3.46 5.86
CA HIS A 186 -20.31 -2.25 5.45
C HIS A 186 -18.86 -2.65 5.16
N ARG A 187 -18.49 -2.61 3.88
CA ARG A 187 -17.23 -3.10 3.33
C ARG A 187 -16.69 -2.10 2.32
N ILE A 188 -15.38 -1.99 2.24
CA ILE A 188 -14.68 -1.14 1.27
C ILE A 188 -13.97 -2.07 0.29
N LYS A 189 -14.11 -1.79 -1.00
CA LYS A 189 -13.45 -2.48 -2.11
C LYS A 189 -12.73 -1.45 -2.98
N TYR A 190 -11.64 -1.81 -3.65
CA TYR A 190 -11.03 -0.94 -4.65
C TYR A 190 -11.86 -0.95 -5.95
N THR A 191 -11.92 0.19 -6.66
CA THR A 191 -12.67 0.32 -7.93
C THR A 191 -11.86 -0.05 -9.17
N GLU A 192 -10.55 -0.30 -9.03
CA GLU A 192 -9.62 -0.47 -10.15
C GLU A 192 -9.79 -1.78 -10.93
N PHE A 193 -10.64 -2.71 -10.47
CA PHE A 193 -10.82 -4.01 -11.10
C PHE A 193 -12.29 -4.27 -11.45
N VAL A 194 -12.59 -4.28 -12.74
CA VAL A 194 -13.85 -4.79 -13.28
C VAL A 194 -13.68 -6.30 -13.50
N SER A 195 -14.53 -7.14 -12.91
CA SER A 195 -14.62 -8.55 -13.34
C SER A 195 -15.14 -8.56 -14.77
N ASN A 196 -14.39 -9.21 -15.65
CA ASN A 196 -14.73 -9.39 -17.05
C ASN A 196 -15.27 -10.81 -17.31
N ASP A 197 -15.91 -11.41 -16.31
CA ASP A 197 -16.50 -12.74 -16.46
C ASP A 197 -17.67 -12.66 -17.46
N PRO A 198 -17.74 -13.58 -18.45
CA PRO A 198 -18.75 -13.58 -19.51
C PRO A 198 -20.17 -13.92 -19.01
#